data_AF-A0A7H9HXK1-F1
#
_entry.id   AF-A0A7H9HXK1-F1
#
_cell.length_a   1.000
_cell.length_b   1.000
_cell.length_c   1.000
_cell.angle_alpha   90.00
_cell.angle_beta   90.00
_cell.angle_gamma   90.00
#
_symmetry.space_group_name_H-M   'P 1'
#
loop_
_entity.id
_entity.type
_entity.pdbx_description
1 polymer ?
#
loop_
_entity_poly.entity_id
_entity_poly.type
_entity_poly.pdbx_seq_one_letter_code
_entity_poly.pdbx_strand_id
1 'polypeptide(L)'
;MRVSYYKLFTLLLCPVTLVLGHFLSYSSWCNVLEGQSSKDGWLNAFFVKRGWFWTSLIGWWCAIRYNSFGRHQRHSLVRYLVLTVWWYVFTQGLWFGIAPIMDLIFTLTGGSCRFDVFDDSGNLSSLFHDSMSRRVSSLKKIYGLLTGKGVEETPLLEHSLNSIRCALNATDCQDGGEVSIEPTELNKFIRESLYGDVPLNTSATCRALGGHWTGGHDPSGHIFLITLMIMYLLGELKVFGKKALSRIARGKKYVAKSFIDLFDNGALWNVVNNKPRDMVHFMQLTVILPPLVFVKAFSRFCVQIIRFIVLENPIILLAVLLMMWWWSFLVTSVVFHTLTEQLSGLIFAYLVAGAIYWNDHWFIDSAMR
;
A
#
# COMPACT_ATOMS: atom_id res chain seq x y z
N MET A 1 31.24 10.33 -19.01
CA MET A 1 30.78 10.29 -17.60
C MET A 1 30.88 8.87 -17.08
N ARG A 2 31.64 8.60 -16.00
CA ARG A 2 31.64 7.27 -15.36
C ARG A 2 30.40 7.15 -14.45
N VAL A 3 29.45 6.28 -14.81
CA VAL A 3 28.28 5.99 -13.98
C VAL A 3 28.72 5.07 -12.83
N SER A 4 28.43 5.46 -11.58
CA SER A 4 28.71 4.61 -10.41
C SER A 4 27.81 3.38 -10.39
N TYR A 5 28.33 2.22 -9.99
CA TYR A 5 27.54 0.99 -9.81
C TYR A 5 26.30 1.19 -8.94
N TYR A 6 26.39 2.01 -7.88
CA TYR A 6 25.24 2.30 -7.02
C TYR A 6 24.13 3.07 -7.76
N LYS A 7 24.52 3.99 -8.64
CA LYS A 7 23.58 4.76 -9.46
C LYS A 7 22.88 3.84 -10.45
N LEU A 8 23.63 2.95 -11.10
CA LEU A 8 23.07 1.93 -11.98
C LEU A 8 22.11 1.01 -11.22
N PHE A 9 22.49 0.54 -10.04
CA PHE A 9 21.62 -0.28 -9.17
C PHE A 9 20.31 0.44 -8.83
N THR A 10 20.36 1.71 -8.46
CA THR A 10 19.16 2.51 -8.13
C THR A 10 18.20 2.64 -9.30
N LEU A 11 18.73 2.80 -10.52
CA LEU A 11 17.94 2.97 -11.75
C LEU A 11 17.46 1.64 -12.36
N LEU A 12 18.09 0.51 -12.02
CA LEU A 12 17.75 -0.79 -12.58
C LEU A 12 16.94 -1.67 -11.63
N LEU A 13 16.91 -1.40 -10.32
CA LEU A 13 16.24 -2.27 -9.36
C LEU A 13 14.77 -2.51 -9.72
N CYS A 14 13.98 -1.46 -9.97
CA CYS A 14 12.56 -1.60 -10.31
C CYS A 14 12.33 -2.24 -11.69
N PRO A 15 12.99 -1.80 -12.79
CA PRO A 15 12.86 -2.46 -14.09
C PRO A 15 13.23 -3.94 -14.08
N VAL A 16 14.34 -4.31 -13.43
CA VAL A 16 14.77 -5.71 -13.32
C VAL A 16 13.77 -6.51 -12.49
N THR A 17 13.25 -5.93 -11.39
CA THR A 17 12.24 -6.60 -10.57
C THR A 17 10.93 -6.79 -11.32
N LEU A 18 10.53 -5.84 -12.18
CA LEU A 18 9.33 -5.96 -13.00
C LEU A 18 9.46 -7.11 -14.01
N VAL A 19 10.59 -7.16 -14.71
CA VAL A 19 10.91 -8.25 -15.65
C VAL A 19 10.91 -9.58 -14.93
N LEU A 20 11.60 -9.68 -13.78
CA LEU A 20 11.61 -10.89 -12.96
C LEU A 20 10.21 -11.30 -12.51
N GLY A 21 9.40 -10.35 -12.04
CA GLY A 21 8.02 -10.59 -11.63
C GLY A 21 7.16 -11.14 -12.78
N HIS A 22 7.32 -10.58 -13.98
CA HIS A 22 6.61 -11.06 -15.16
C HIS A 22 7.05 -12.47 -15.58
N PHE A 23 8.35 -12.81 -15.48
CA PHE A 23 8.78 -14.19 -15.69
C PHE A 23 8.19 -15.14 -14.63
N LEU A 24 8.12 -14.70 -13.37
CA LEU A 24 7.56 -15.49 -12.28
C LEU A 24 6.03 -15.65 -12.38
N SER A 25 5.30 -14.71 -13.00
CA SER A 25 3.85 -14.85 -13.18
C SER A 25 3.46 -16.01 -14.10
N TYR A 26 4.35 -16.43 -15.01
CA TYR A 26 4.15 -17.63 -15.84
C TYR A 26 4.48 -18.94 -15.12
N SER A 27 5.07 -18.86 -13.93
CA SER A 27 5.45 -20.04 -13.15
C SER A 27 4.38 -20.41 -12.12
N SER A 28 4.44 -21.65 -11.60
CA SER A 28 3.54 -22.13 -10.55
C SER A 28 3.58 -21.30 -9.26
N TRP A 29 4.59 -20.44 -9.10
CA TRP A 29 4.70 -19.48 -8.00
C TRP A 29 3.56 -18.46 -7.97
N CYS A 30 2.95 -18.15 -9.11
CA CYS A 30 1.81 -17.22 -9.18
C CYS A 30 0.65 -17.71 -8.31
N ASN A 31 0.23 -18.97 -8.47
CA ASN A 31 -0.88 -19.57 -7.72
C ASN A 31 -0.62 -19.60 -6.21
N VAL A 32 0.64 -19.84 -5.80
CA VAL A 32 1.03 -19.86 -4.38
C VAL A 32 0.93 -18.46 -3.78
N LEU A 33 1.41 -17.44 -4.49
CA LEU A 33 1.37 -16.06 -4.03
C LEU A 33 -0.05 -15.49 -4.05
N GLU A 34 -0.85 -15.85 -5.05
CA GLU A 34 -2.25 -15.45 -5.16
C GLU A 34 -3.03 -15.93 -3.92
N GLY A 35 -2.91 -17.21 -3.55
CA GLY A 35 -3.57 -17.78 -2.38
C GLY A 35 -3.16 -17.18 -1.03
N GLN A 36 -1.97 -16.58 -0.94
CA GLN A 36 -1.49 -15.88 0.27
C GLN A 36 -1.79 -14.37 0.24
N SER A 37 -2.08 -13.80 -0.93
CA SER A 37 -2.26 -12.37 -1.12
C SER A 37 -3.70 -11.92 -0.81
N SER A 38 -4.01 -11.73 0.47
CA SER A 38 -5.27 -11.06 0.84
C SER A 38 -5.22 -9.57 0.48
N LYS A 39 -6.04 -9.15 -0.50
CA LYS A 39 -6.18 -7.73 -0.89
C LYS A 39 -6.61 -6.83 0.29
N ASP A 40 -7.28 -7.40 1.29
CA ASP A 40 -7.85 -6.68 2.45
C ASP A 40 -7.15 -6.96 3.79
N GLY A 41 -5.97 -7.59 3.79
CA GLY A 41 -5.23 -7.85 5.03
C GLY A 41 -4.84 -6.58 5.78
N TRP A 42 -4.77 -6.65 7.12
CA TRP A 42 -4.45 -5.49 7.97
C TRP A 42 -3.10 -4.85 7.63
N LEU A 43 -2.11 -5.67 7.23
CA LEU A 43 -0.78 -5.21 6.82
C LEU A 43 -0.86 -4.36 5.54
N ASN A 44 -1.68 -4.79 4.57
CA ASN A 44 -1.89 -4.04 3.34
C ASN A 44 -2.57 -2.70 3.63
N ALA A 45 -3.59 -2.71 4.50
CA ALA A 45 -4.33 -1.51 4.86
C ALA A 45 -3.47 -0.49 5.66
N PHE A 46 -2.62 -0.96 6.57
CA PHE A 46 -1.85 -0.09 7.45
C PHE A 46 -0.52 0.36 6.86
N PHE A 47 0.22 -0.53 6.19
CA PHE A 47 1.52 -0.21 5.61
C PHE A 47 1.39 0.23 4.16
N VAL A 48 0.88 -0.63 3.28
CA VAL A 48 0.92 -0.41 1.82
C VAL A 48 0.05 0.79 1.42
N LYS A 49 -1.20 0.85 1.88
CA LYS A 49 -2.11 1.99 1.57
C LYS A 49 -1.62 3.32 2.16
N ARG A 50 -0.76 3.31 3.17
CA ARG A 50 -0.15 4.50 3.77
C ARG A 50 1.37 4.56 3.55
N GLY A 51 1.87 3.94 2.48
CA GLY A 51 3.32 3.73 2.35
C GLY A 51 4.14 5.00 2.22
N TRP A 52 3.59 6.06 1.60
CA TRP A 52 4.30 7.34 1.46
C TRP A 52 4.53 7.99 2.84
N PHE A 53 3.57 7.88 3.75
CA PHE A 53 3.71 8.36 5.13
C PHE A 53 4.86 7.65 5.85
N TRP A 54 4.92 6.32 5.80
CA TRP A 54 5.99 5.53 6.45
C TRP A 54 7.37 5.82 5.85
N THR A 55 7.44 5.94 4.52
CA THR A 55 8.65 6.30 3.78
C THR A 55 9.17 7.68 4.20
N SER A 56 8.25 8.64 4.35
CA SER A 56 8.56 9.99 4.80
C SER A 56 9.05 9.99 6.25
N LEU A 57 8.30 9.36 7.15
CA LEU A 57 8.61 9.31 8.58
C LEU A 57 10.00 8.71 8.83
N ILE A 58 10.29 7.54 8.26
CA ILE A 58 11.55 6.83 8.47
C ILE A 58 12.70 7.53 7.73
N GLY A 59 12.46 8.03 6.52
CA GLY A 59 13.45 8.79 5.74
C GLY A 59 13.91 10.05 6.49
N TRP A 60 12.96 10.87 6.94
CA TRP A 60 13.24 12.09 7.71
C TRP A 60 13.88 11.80 9.06
N TRP A 61 13.41 10.76 9.76
CA TRP A 61 14.01 10.33 11.00
C TRP A 61 15.49 9.94 10.82
N CYS A 62 15.82 9.22 9.74
CA CYS A 62 17.22 8.95 9.40
C CYS A 62 18.01 10.23 9.06
N ALA A 63 17.44 11.13 8.25
CA ALA A 63 18.10 12.37 7.85
C ALA A 63 18.48 13.25 9.06
N ILE A 64 17.58 13.36 10.05
CA ILE A 64 17.81 14.06 11.31
C ILE A 64 18.92 13.37 12.12
N ARG A 65 18.84 12.03 12.29
CA ARG A 65 19.74 11.29 13.18
C ARG A 65 21.16 11.14 12.67
N TYR A 66 21.35 11.11 11.35
CA TYR A 66 22.68 11.08 10.74
C TYR A 66 23.23 12.47 10.41
N ASN A 67 22.54 13.52 10.90
CA ASN A 67 22.97 14.91 10.87
C ASN A 67 23.44 15.35 9.48
N SER A 68 22.56 15.19 8.48
CA SER A 68 22.82 15.65 7.12
C SER A 68 22.66 17.18 6.97
N PHE A 69 22.67 17.95 8.07
CA PHE A 69 22.47 19.41 8.01
C PHE A 69 23.61 20.07 7.22
N GLY A 70 23.25 20.61 6.04
CA GLY A 70 24.17 21.13 5.02
C GLY A 70 23.59 21.03 3.61
N ARG A 71 24.43 21.14 2.57
CA ARG A 71 24.02 21.04 1.14
C ARG A 71 23.25 19.73 0.85
N HIS A 72 23.61 18.62 1.48
CA HIS A 72 22.98 17.32 1.23
C HIS A 72 21.53 17.22 1.72
N GLN A 73 21.16 17.88 2.83
CA GLN A 73 19.77 17.94 3.28
C GLN A 73 18.90 18.77 2.35
N ARG A 74 19.42 19.86 1.77
CA ARG A 74 18.68 20.63 0.76
C ARG A 74 18.36 19.78 -0.46
N HIS A 75 19.34 19.00 -0.93
CA HIS A 75 19.12 18.07 -2.05
C HIS A 75 18.08 17.01 -1.70
N SER A 76 18.16 16.39 -0.52
CA SER A 76 17.16 15.42 -0.04
C SER A 76 15.76 16.02 0.04
N LEU A 77 15.63 17.24 0.60
CA LEU A 77 14.36 17.96 0.68
C LEU A 77 13.77 18.26 -0.70
N VAL A 78 14.57 18.77 -1.63
CA VAL A 78 14.11 19.06 -3.00
C VAL A 78 13.62 17.80 -3.69
N ARG A 79 14.38 16.68 -3.61
CA ARG A 79 13.91 15.39 -4.17
C ARG A 79 12.61 14.95 -3.53
N TYR A 80 12.52 14.99 -2.21
CA TYR A 80 11.32 14.62 -1.48
C TYR A 80 10.10 15.44 -1.93
N LEU A 81 10.24 16.77 -2.03
CA LEU A 81 9.17 17.66 -2.47
C LEU A 81 8.75 17.39 -3.90
N VAL A 82 9.70 17.26 -4.83
CA VAL A 82 9.38 16.99 -6.25
C VAL A 82 8.69 15.63 -6.41
N LEU A 83 9.17 14.59 -5.73
CA LEU A 83 8.54 13.27 -5.76
C LEU A 83 7.16 13.28 -5.09
N THR A 84 6.97 14.04 -4.00
CA THR A 84 5.66 14.20 -3.33
C THR A 84 4.67 14.91 -4.24
N VAL A 85 5.07 16.02 -4.88
CA VAL A 85 4.25 16.74 -5.85
C VAL A 85 3.90 15.83 -7.01
N TRP A 86 4.87 15.09 -7.55
CA TRP A 86 4.62 14.15 -8.65
C TRP A 86 3.64 13.04 -8.27
N TRP A 87 3.81 12.44 -7.09
CA TRP A 87 2.87 11.45 -6.57
C TRP A 87 1.46 12.04 -6.42
N TYR A 88 1.37 13.22 -5.83
CA TYR A 88 0.10 13.90 -5.58
C TYR A 88 -0.61 14.21 -6.90
N VAL A 89 0.09 14.83 -7.87
CA VAL A 89 -0.46 15.14 -9.19
C VAL A 89 -0.90 13.88 -9.95
N PHE A 90 -0.15 12.80 -9.85
CA PHE A 90 -0.45 11.58 -10.59
C PHE A 90 -1.66 10.82 -10.03
N THR A 91 -1.80 10.78 -8.70
CA THR A 91 -2.78 9.92 -8.01
C THR A 91 -3.92 10.66 -7.31
N GLN A 92 -3.72 11.93 -6.97
CA GLN A 92 -4.70 12.76 -6.25
C GLN A 92 -5.20 13.87 -7.17
N GLY A 93 -6.45 14.28 -6.97
CA GLY A 93 -7.00 15.44 -7.66
C GLY A 93 -6.23 16.69 -7.26
N LEU A 94 -5.66 17.38 -8.24
CA LEU A 94 -4.78 18.54 -8.07
C LEU A 94 -5.51 19.70 -7.36
N TRP A 95 -6.76 19.97 -7.76
CA TRP A 95 -7.62 21.09 -7.35
C TRP A 95 -9.10 20.78 -7.61
N PHE A 96 -10.02 21.61 -7.10
CA PHE A 96 -11.48 21.47 -7.28
C PHE A 96 -11.85 21.19 -8.76
N GLY A 97 -12.35 19.99 -9.04
CA GLY A 97 -12.88 19.61 -10.34
C GLY A 97 -11.89 19.02 -11.35
N ILE A 98 -10.59 18.91 -11.04
CA ILE A 98 -9.60 18.29 -11.95
C ILE A 98 -9.33 16.84 -11.54
N ALA A 99 -9.56 15.91 -12.48
CA ALA A 99 -9.25 14.49 -12.29
C ALA A 99 -7.72 14.26 -12.16
N PRO A 100 -7.28 13.28 -11.35
CA PRO A 100 -5.88 12.84 -11.33
C PRO A 100 -5.39 12.44 -12.72
N ILE A 101 -4.08 12.55 -12.99
CA ILE A 101 -3.50 12.13 -14.29
C ILE A 101 -3.87 10.67 -14.62
N MET A 102 -3.86 9.78 -13.64
CA MET A 102 -4.27 8.39 -13.82
C MET A 102 -5.70 8.25 -14.35
N ASP A 103 -6.67 8.92 -13.73
CA ASP A 103 -8.08 8.88 -14.15
C ASP A 103 -8.27 9.57 -15.52
N LEU A 104 -7.47 10.60 -15.82
CA LEU A 104 -7.47 11.25 -17.13
C LEU A 104 -6.95 10.30 -18.22
N ILE A 105 -5.85 9.59 -17.99
CA ILE A 105 -5.33 8.58 -18.94
C ILE A 105 -6.38 7.50 -19.18
N PHE A 106 -7.05 7.05 -18.12
CA PHE A 106 -8.10 6.04 -18.22
C PHE A 106 -9.26 6.51 -19.11
N THR A 107 -9.77 7.73 -18.88
CA THR A 107 -10.88 8.28 -19.68
C THR A 107 -10.46 8.60 -21.12
N LEU A 108 -9.25 9.12 -21.33
CA LEU A 108 -8.69 9.38 -22.67
C LEU A 108 -8.48 8.10 -23.49
N THR A 109 -8.26 6.96 -22.84
CA THR A 109 -8.10 5.66 -23.51
C THR A 109 -9.42 4.92 -23.73
N GLY A 110 -10.56 5.59 -23.51
CA GLY A 110 -11.91 5.05 -23.76
C GLY A 110 -12.62 4.50 -22.52
N GLY A 111 -12.01 4.65 -21.35
CA GLY A 111 -12.58 4.20 -20.09
C GLY A 111 -13.75 5.05 -19.62
N SER A 112 -14.73 4.39 -18.99
CA SER A 112 -15.93 5.04 -18.47
C SER A 112 -16.43 4.38 -17.18
N CYS A 113 -17.22 5.13 -16.41
CA CYS A 113 -17.98 4.58 -15.30
C CYS A 113 -19.25 3.90 -15.83
N ARG A 114 -19.44 2.61 -15.52
CA ARG A 114 -20.60 1.83 -15.96
C ARG A 114 -21.43 1.32 -14.79
N PHE A 115 -22.72 1.14 -15.05
CA PHE A 115 -23.72 0.63 -14.12
C PHE A 115 -24.41 -0.60 -14.74
N ASP A 116 -23.62 -1.53 -15.24
CA ASP A 116 -24.10 -2.78 -15.84
C ASP A 116 -24.54 -3.76 -14.73
N VAL A 117 -25.51 -3.36 -13.90
CA VAL A 117 -25.93 -4.07 -12.68
C VAL A 117 -26.58 -5.40 -13.02
N PHE A 118 -27.48 -5.40 -14.01
CA PHE A 118 -28.22 -6.59 -14.44
C PHE A 118 -27.75 -7.06 -15.83
N ASP A 119 -27.75 -8.37 -16.05
CA ASP A 119 -27.49 -8.98 -17.36
C ASP A 119 -28.77 -9.04 -18.21
N ASP A 120 -28.66 -9.53 -19.45
CA ASP A 120 -29.78 -9.65 -20.39
C ASP A 120 -30.92 -10.55 -19.89
N SER A 121 -30.65 -11.38 -18.86
CA SER A 121 -31.64 -12.25 -18.21
C SER A 121 -32.25 -11.63 -16.95
N GLY A 122 -31.86 -10.39 -16.58
CA GLY A 122 -32.31 -9.72 -15.36
C GLY A 122 -31.61 -10.18 -14.08
N ASN A 123 -30.58 -11.04 -14.19
CA ASN A 123 -29.80 -11.48 -13.04
C ASN A 123 -28.65 -10.51 -12.74
N LEU A 124 -28.04 -10.63 -11.56
CA LEU A 124 -26.87 -9.82 -11.19
C LEU A 124 -25.70 -10.12 -12.15
N SER A 125 -25.31 -9.11 -12.91
CA SER A 125 -24.30 -9.24 -13.97
C SER A 125 -22.95 -9.69 -13.44
N SER A 126 -22.33 -10.62 -14.17
CA SER A 126 -20.95 -11.04 -13.91
C SER A 126 -19.92 -9.96 -14.27
N LEU A 127 -20.31 -8.95 -15.06
CA LEU A 127 -19.47 -7.81 -15.43
C LEU A 127 -19.50 -6.71 -14.36
N PHE A 128 -20.53 -6.69 -13.51
CA PHE A 128 -20.65 -5.75 -12.41
C PHE A 128 -19.63 -6.08 -11.32
N HIS A 129 -18.46 -5.45 -11.31
CA HIS A 129 -17.36 -5.71 -10.35
C HIS A 129 -16.74 -7.13 -10.38
N ASP A 130 -15.47 -7.19 -9.92
CA ASP A 130 -14.62 -8.37 -9.88
C ASP A 130 -14.90 -9.33 -8.72
N SER A 131 -15.55 -8.87 -7.65
CA SER A 131 -15.85 -9.71 -6.48
C SER A 131 -17.26 -9.51 -5.94
N MET A 132 -17.83 -10.57 -5.37
CA MET A 132 -19.17 -10.53 -4.77
C MET A 132 -19.28 -9.51 -3.64
N SER A 133 -18.22 -9.37 -2.83
CA SER A 133 -18.16 -8.35 -1.77
C SER A 133 -18.31 -6.93 -2.33
N ARG A 134 -17.63 -6.63 -3.45
CA ARG A 134 -17.73 -5.33 -4.12
C ARG A 134 -19.11 -5.12 -4.76
N ARG A 135 -19.68 -6.16 -5.39
CA ARG A 135 -21.07 -6.14 -5.91
C ARG A 135 -22.06 -5.73 -4.84
N VAL A 136 -22.07 -6.47 -3.73
CA VAL A 136 -22.99 -6.22 -2.61
C VAL A 136 -22.79 -4.83 -2.02
N SER A 137 -21.54 -4.37 -1.84
CA SER A 137 -21.26 -3.03 -1.35
C SER A 137 -21.77 -1.93 -2.29
N SER A 138 -21.60 -2.09 -3.60
CA SER A 138 -22.07 -1.15 -4.61
C SER A 138 -23.59 -1.15 -4.74
N LEU A 139 -24.23 -2.33 -4.73
CA LEU A 139 -25.70 -2.44 -4.73
C LEU A 139 -26.33 -1.72 -3.54
N LYS A 140 -25.76 -1.87 -2.34
CA LYS A 140 -26.22 -1.15 -1.13
C LYS A 140 -26.11 0.37 -1.30
N LYS A 141 -25.06 0.88 -1.96
CA LYS A 141 -24.92 2.31 -2.26
C LYS A 141 -25.96 2.78 -3.25
N ILE A 142 -26.11 2.07 -4.37
CA ILE A 142 -27.11 2.37 -5.41
C ILE A 142 -28.51 2.40 -4.78
N TYR A 143 -28.87 1.38 -4.01
CA TYR A 143 -30.15 1.32 -3.29
C TYR A 143 -30.36 2.53 -2.35
N GLY A 144 -29.33 2.88 -1.57
CA GLY A 144 -29.39 4.02 -0.65
C GLY A 144 -29.50 5.38 -1.36
N LEU A 145 -28.89 5.52 -2.55
CA LEU A 145 -28.97 6.73 -3.35
C LEU A 145 -30.34 6.86 -4.05
N LEU A 146 -30.87 5.75 -4.59
CA LEU A 146 -32.18 5.73 -5.24
C LEU A 146 -33.35 5.93 -4.26
N THR A 147 -33.21 5.50 -3.00
CA THR A 147 -34.18 5.77 -1.93
C THR A 147 -34.02 7.16 -1.29
N GLY A 148 -33.04 7.94 -1.74
CA GLY A 148 -32.79 9.30 -1.27
C GLY A 148 -33.91 10.28 -1.65
N LYS A 149 -34.15 11.28 -0.80
CA LYS A 149 -35.13 12.35 -1.07
C LYS A 149 -34.68 13.16 -2.29
N GLY A 150 -35.38 13.02 -3.42
CA GLY A 150 -35.13 13.79 -4.65
C GLY A 150 -35.32 13.02 -5.95
N VAL A 151 -35.47 11.70 -5.91
CA VAL A 151 -35.79 10.89 -7.10
C VAL A 151 -37.31 10.85 -7.30
N GLU A 152 -37.77 11.13 -8.51
CA GLU A 152 -39.18 11.07 -8.87
C GLU A 152 -39.72 9.64 -8.79
N GLU A 153 -40.84 9.45 -8.09
CA GLU A 153 -41.50 8.14 -7.98
C GLU A 153 -42.06 7.74 -9.35
N THR A 154 -41.38 6.78 -9.98
CA THR A 154 -41.75 6.21 -11.28
C THR A 154 -41.86 4.69 -11.16
N PRO A 155 -42.65 4.02 -12.02
CA PRO A 155 -42.70 2.55 -12.07
C PRO A 155 -41.31 1.92 -12.26
N LEU A 156 -40.42 2.60 -13.01
CA LEU A 156 -39.03 2.20 -13.21
C LEU A 156 -38.21 2.27 -11.91
N LEU A 157 -38.43 3.28 -11.07
CA LEU A 157 -37.78 3.38 -9.76
C LEU A 157 -38.19 2.21 -8.86
N GLU A 158 -39.48 1.93 -8.75
CA GLU A 158 -40.01 0.85 -7.91
C GLU A 158 -39.47 -0.51 -8.39
N HIS A 159 -39.51 -0.77 -9.70
CA HIS A 159 -38.93 -1.97 -10.29
C HIS A 159 -37.43 -2.07 -9.99
N SER A 160 -36.68 -0.97 -10.13
CA SER A 160 -35.24 -0.94 -9.83
C SER A 160 -34.93 -1.30 -8.38
N LEU A 161 -35.67 -0.71 -7.44
CA LEU A 161 -35.49 -0.97 -6.02
C LEU A 161 -35.81 -2.42 -5.67
N ASN A 162 -36.85 -2.99 -6.26
CA ASN A 162 -37.23 -4.39 -6.09
C ASN A 162 -36.17 -5.35 -6.67
N SER A 163 -35.69 -5.12 -7.89
CA SER A 163 -34.62 -5.93 -8.50
C SER A 163 -33.31 -5.86 -7.69
N ILE A 164 -32.93 -4.68 -7.19
CA ILE A 164 -31.72 -4.53 -6.35
C ILE A 164 -31.92 -5.24 -5.00
N ARG A 165 -33.08 -5.11 -4.37
CA ARG A 165 -33.41 -5.80 -3.12
C ARG A 165 -33.38 -7.31 -3.29
N CYS A 166 -33.92 -7.82 -4.39
CA CYS A 166 -33.85 -9.23 -4.77
C CYS A 166 -32.39 -9.68 -4.89
N ALA A 167 -31.55 -8.95 -5.62
CA ALA A 167 -30.13 -9.27 -5.76
C ALA A 167 -29.33 -9.23 -4.44
N LEU A 168 -29.78 -8.46 -3.44
CA LEU A 168 -29.15 -8.36 -2.13
C LEU A 168 -29.57 -9.48 -1.16
N ASN A 169 -30.85 -9.85 -1.15
CA ASN A 169 -31.42 -10.71 -0.10
C ASN A 169 -31.92 -12.07 -0.58
N ALA A 170 -32.09 -12.29 -1.89
CA ALA A 170 -32.51 -13.54 -2.55
C ALA A 170 -33.85 -14.19 -2.07
N THR A 171 -34.48 -13.68 -1.00
CA THR A 171 -35.56 -14.39 -0.30
C THR A 171 -36.97 -13.90 -0.62
N ASP A 172 -37.14 -12.81 -1.39
CA ASP A 172 -38.46 -12.24 -1.64
C ASP A 172 -38.49 -11.46 -2.97
N CYS A 173 -38.23 -12.19 -4.05
CA CYS A 173 -38.33 -11.68 -5.42
C CYS A 173 -39.72 -12.04 -5.95
N GLN A 174 -40.73 -11.22 -5.65
CA GLN A 174 -42.00 -11.34 -6.33
C GLN A 174 -41.93 -10.58 -7.66
N ASP A 175 -42.21 -11.29 -8.76
CA ASP A 175 -42.39 -10.70 -10.08
C ASP A 175 -43.64 -9.80 -10.04
N GLY A 176 -43.43 -8.53 -9.70
CA GLY A 176 -44.48 -7.52 -9.69
C GLY A 176 -44.93 -7.19 -11.10
N GLY A 177 -45.91 -7.93 -11.63
CA GLY A 177 -46.91 -7.49 -12.62
C GLY A 177 -46.43 -7.24 -14.07
N GLU A 178 -46.92 -8.08 -14.99
CA GLU A 178 -47.26 -7.90 -16.43
C GLU A 178 -46.39 -7.08 -17.41
N VAL A 179 -45.42 -6.28 -16.97
CA VAL A 179 -44.57 -5.43 -17.81
C VAL A 179 -43.15 -5.98 -17.80
N SER A 180 -42.77 -6.63 -18.90
CA SER A 180 -41.38 -7.03 -19.15
C SER A 180 -40.55 -5.79 -19.45
N ILE A 181 -39.95 -5.18 -18.42
CA ILE A 181 -38.96 -4.11 -18.60
C ILE A 181 -37.64 -4.77 -19.01
N GLU A 182 -37.02 -4.28 -20.07
CA GLU A 182 -35.72 -4.83 -20.46
C GLU A 182 -34.65 -4.47 -19.41
N PRO A 183 -33.75 -5.40 -19.03
CA PRO A 183 -32.66 -5.12 -18.10
C PRO A 183 -31.74 -3.97 -18.56
N THR A 184 -31.67 -3.71 -19.87
CA THR A 184 -30.97 -2.59 -20.49
C THR A 184 -31.58 -1.24 -20.09
N GLU A 185 -32.91 -1.14 -20.08
CA GLU A 185 -33.65 0.03 -19.62
C GLU A 185 -33.44 0.27 -18.12
N LEU A 186 -33.39 -0.82 -17.34
CA LEU A 186 -33.14 -0.77 -15.91
C LEU A 186 -31.73 -0.23 -15.59
N ASN A 187 -30.70 -0.75 -16.24
CA ASN A 187 -29.32 -0.25 -16.10
C ASN A 187 -29.20 1.22 -16.55
N LYS A 188 -29.90 1.59 -17.63
CA LYS A 188 -29.95 2.97 -18.13
C LYS A 188 -30.60 3.91 -17.12
N PHE A 189 -31.74 3.53 -16.54
CA PHE A 189 -32.45 4.29 -15.52
C PHE A 189 -31.61 4.50 -14.27
N ILE A 190 -30.95 3.45 -13.76
CA ILE A 190 -30.05 3.53 -12.60
C ILE A 190 -28.93 4.53 -12.88
N ARG A 191 -28.30 4.43 -14.07
CA ARG A 191 -27.25 5.36 -14.47
C ARG A 191 -27.75 6.80 -14.50
N GLU A 192 -28.85 7.08 -15.19
CA GLU A 192 -29.36 8.44 -15.40
C GLU A 192 -29.85 9.08 -14.09
N SER A 193 -30.51 8.30 -13.22
CA SER A 193 -30.98 8.74 -11.91
C SER A 193 -29.84 9.13 -10.96
N LEU A 194 -28.66 8.53 -11.12
CA LEU A 194 -27.47 8.82 -10.30
C LEU A 194 -26.53 9.86 -10.95
N TYR A 195 -26.74 10.21 -12.22
CA TYR A 195 -25.83 11.01 -13.05
C TYR A 195 -26.08 12.52 -12.96
N GLY A 196 -27.32 12.94 -12.72
CA GLY A 196 -27.88 14.28 -12.98
C GLY A 196 -26.91 15.47 -12.97
N ASP A 197 -26.15 15.67 -11.89
CA ASP A 197 -25.31 16.86 -11.69
C ASP A 197 -23.82 16.56 -11.42
N VAL A 198 -23.37 15.30 -11.46
CA VAL A 198 -22.04 14.91 -10.95
C VAL A 198 -21.09 14.50 -12.09
N PRO A 199 -19.92 15.16 -12.25
CA PRO A 199 -18.95 14.76 -13.27
C PRO A 199 -18.35 13.38 -12.96
N LEU A 200 -18.64 12.39 -13.80
CA LEU A 200 -18.10 11.02 -13.73
C LEU A 200 -16.69 10.89 -14.36
N ASN A 201 -15.83 11.87 -14.13
CA ASN A 201 -14.48 11.92 -14.69
C ASN A 201 -13.41 11.30 -13.78
N THR A 202 -13.79 10.82 -12.57
CA THR A 202 -12.87 10.17 -11.64
C THR A 202 -13.37 8.81 -11.17
N SER A 203 -12.42 7.92 -10.91
CA SER A 203 -12.69 6.59 -10.36
C SER A 203 -13.27 6.67 -8.94
N ALA A 204 -12.90 7.71 -8.17
CA ALA A 204 -13.44 7.98 -6.84
C ALA A 204 -14.93 8.30 -6.87
N THR A 205 -15.35 9.24 -7.74
CA THR A 205 -16.76 9.59 -7.93
C THR A 205 -17.57 8.39 -8.42
N CYS A 206 -17.06 7.65 -9.40
CA CYS A 206 -17.72 6.44 -9.91
C CYS A 206 -18.02 5.43 -8.79
N ARG A 207 -17.02 5.13 -7.95
CA ARG A 207 -17.16 4.21 -6.80
C ARG A 207 -18.05 4.76 -5.69
N ALA A 208 -18.15 6.08 -5.55
CA ALA A 208 -19.04 6.71 -4.58
C ALA A 208 -20.51 6.45 -4.94
N LEU A 209 -20.83 6.50 -6.23
CA LEU A 209 -22.17 6.21 -6.77
C LEU A 209 -22.47 4.71 -6.90
N GLY A 210 -21.48 3.84 -6.69
CA GLY A 210 -21.62 2.38 -6.82
C GLY A 210 -21.43 1.87 -8.25
N GLY A 211 -20.95 2.71 -9.16
CA GLY A 211 -20.54 2.28 -10.49
C GLY A 211 -19.20 1.54 -10.47
N HIS A 212 -18.90 0.85 -11.57
CA HIS A 212 -17.61 0.21 -11.80
C HIS A 212 -16.85 0.90 -12.94
N TRP A 213 -15.55 1.08 -12.75
CA TRP A 213 -14.66 1.83 -13.65
C TRP A 213 -14.01 0.84 -14.63
N THR A 214 -14.42 0.86 -15.91
CA THR A 214 -14.03 -0.15 -16.90
C THR A 214 -13.84 0.42 -18.33
N GLY A 215 -13.15 -0.34 -19.19
CA GLY A 215 -12.99 -0.05 -20.62
C GLY A 215 -11.80 0.83 -21.02
N GLY A 216 -11.04 1.35 -20.05
CA GLY A 216 -9.85 2.17 -20.31
C GLY A 216 -8.57 1.52 -19.82
N HIS A 217 -7.44 2.12 -20.17
CA HIS A 217 -6.12 1.74 -19.66
C HIS A 217 -5.88 2.41 -18.31
N ASP A 218 -5.74 1.63 -17.23
CA ASP A 218 -5.49 2.12 -15.86
C ASP A 218 -4.01 1.94 -15.48
N PRO A 219 -3.16 2.98 -15.56
CA PRO A 219 -1.76 2.86 -15.16
C PRO A 219 -1.63 2.36 -13.73
N SER A 220 -0.74 1.39 -13.48
CA SER A 220 -0.63 0.81 -12.14
C SER A 220 -0.09 1.81 -11.12
N GLY A 221 -0.99 2.32 -10.27
CA GLY A 221 -0.67 3.27 -9.21
C GLY A 221 0.19 2.66 -8.10
N HIS A 222 0.07 1.36 -7.87
CA HIS A 222 0.91 0.62 -6.92
C HIS A 222 2.36 0.57 -7.41
N ILE A 223 2.59 0.12 -8.65
CA ILE A 223 3.93 0.07 -9.25
C ILE A 223 4.54 1.47 -9.31
N PHE A 224 3.75 2.46 -9.73
CA PHE A 224 4.16 3.86 -9.75
C PHE A 224 4.65 4.33 -8.37
N LEU A 225 3.80 4.25 -7.35
CA LEU A 225 4.07 4.83 -6.04
C LEU A 225 5.18 4.06 -5.31
N ILE A 226 5.19 2.73 -5.38
CA ILE A 226 6.25 1.90 -4.77
C ILE A 226 7.61 2.20 -5.42
N THR A 227 7.65 2.45 -6.74
CA THR A 227 8.89 2.87 -7.43
C THR A 227 9.43 4.17 -6.83
N LEU A 228 8.58 5.18 -6.63
CA LEU A 228 9.00 6.45 -6.02
C LEU A 228 9.57 6.24 -4.62
N MET A 229 8.91 5.40 -3.80
CA MET A 229 9.38 5.09 -2.44
C MET A 229 10.74 4.37 -2.45
N ILE A 230 10.91 3.35 -3.29
CA ILE A 230 12.18 2.60 -3.42
C ILE A 230 13.31 3.55 -3.84
N MET A 231 13.09 4.34 -4.90
CA MET A 231 14.11 5.26 -5.42
C MET A 231 14.46 6.35 -4.40
N TYR A 232 13.47 6.89 -3.69
CA TYR A 232 13.70 7.84 -2.60
C TYR A 232 14.58 7.25 -1.50
N LEU A 233 14.19 6.09 -0.94
CA LEU A 233 14.93 5.44 0.15
C LEU A 233 16.36 5.03 -0.27
N LEU A 234 16.56 4.56 -1.50
CA LEU A 234 17.90 4.29 -2.04
C LEU A 234 18.72 5.58 -2.17
N GLY A 235 18.10 6.67 -2.63
CA GLY A 235 18.72 7.99 -2.64
C GLY A 235 19.25 8.41 -1.26
N GLU A 236 18.43 8.23 -0.24
CA GLU A 236 18.78 8.55 1.15
C GLU A 236 19.84 7.60 1.73
N LEU A 237 19.72 6.30 1.45
CA LEU A 237 20.70 5.28 1.84
C LEU A 237 22.10 5.59 1.29
N LYS A 238 22.20 6.15 0.07
CA LYS A 238 23.47 6.59 -0.50
C LYS A 238 24.14 7.69 0.32
N VAL A 239 23.36 8.62 0.88
CA VAL A 239 23.85 9.81 1.57
C VAL A 239 24.43 9.44 2.94
N PHE A 240 23.70 8.67 3.74
CA PHE A 240 24.09 8.39 5.13
C PHE A 240 24.40 6.92 5.44
N GLY A 241 24.22 5.99 4.49
CA GLY A 241 24.38 4.55 4.71
C GLY A 241 25.76 4.14 5.22
N LYS A 242 26.85 4.71 4.68
CA LYS A 242 28.22 4.41 5.15
C LYS A 242 28.44 4.83 6.60
N LYS A 243 27.99 6.04 6.98
CA LYS A 243 28.09 6.56 8.35
C LYS A 243 27.25 5.71 9.31
N ALA A 244 26.05 5.31 8.87
CA ALA A 244 25.14 4.50 9.64
C ALA A 244 25.70 3.09 9.91
N LEU A 245 26.24 2.42 8.89
CA LEU A 245 26.82 1.08 9.02
C LEU A 245 28.01 1.05 9.99
N SER A 246 28.86 2.08 9.95
CA SER A 246 29.97 2.24 10.91
C SER A 246 29.49 2.42 12.36
N ARG A 247 28.34 3.07 12.59
CA ARG A 247 27.74 3.20 13.93
C ARG A 247 27.20 1.86 14.43
N ILE A 248 26.47 1.12 13.59
CA ILE A 248 25.96 -0.22 13.93
C ILE A 248 27.11 -1.16 14.29
N ALA A 249 28.18 -1.17 13.50
CA ALA A 249 29.32 -2.06 13.72
C ALA A 249 29.98 -1.87 15.10
N ARG A 250 29.96 -0.64 15.63
CA ARG A 250 30.45 -0.32 16.98
C ARG A 250 29.45 -0.69 18.09
N GLY A 251 28.16 -0.52 17.85
CA GLY A 251 27.10 -0.77 18.83
C GLY A 251 26.69 -2.24 19.02
N LYS A 252 27.01 -3.12 18.06
CA LYS A 252 26.52 -4.52 18.06
C LYS A 252 26.89 -5.34 19.31
N LYS A 253 28.03 -5.04 19.94
CA LYS A 253 28.49 -5.75 21.15
C LYS A 253 27.57 -5.53 22.34
N TYR A 254 26.98 -4.34 22.46
CA TYR A 254 26.10 -3.99 23.57
C TYR A 254 24.78 -4.79 23.51
N VAL A 255 24.15 -4.82 22.33
CA VAL A 255 22.91 -5.59 22.12
C VAL A 255 23.14 -7.10 22.26
N ALA A 256 24.27 -7.61 21.75
CA ALA A 256 24.62 -9.02 21.89
C ALA A 256 24.77 -9.44 23.36
N LYS A 257 25.38 -8.59 24.19
CA LYS A 257 25.49 -8.84 25.64
C LYS A 257 24.11 -8.89 26.31
N SER A 258 23.26 -7.92 26.05
CA SER A 258 21.91 -7.89 26.62
C SER A 258 21.04 -9.10 26.22
N PHE A 259 21.27 -9.67 25.04
CA PHE A 259 20.63 -10.91 24.62
C PHE A 259 21.15 -12.12 25.40
N ILE A 260 22.46 -12.21 25.62
CA ILE A 260 23.08 -13.29 26.41
C ILE A 260 22.56 -13.23 27.86
N ASP A 261 22.49 -12.03 28.45
CA ASP A 261 21.99 -11.81 29.81
C ASP A 261 20.53 -12.29 30.02
N LEU A 262 19.75 -12.44 28.93
CA LEU A 262 18.38 -12.98 28.99
C LEU A 262 18.36 -14.46 29.39
N PHE A 263 19.37 -15.21 28.98
CA PHE A 263 19.47 -16.66 29.16
C PHE A 263 20.39 -17.07 30.32
N ASP A 264 21.12 -16.14 30.93
CA ASP A 264 22.07 -16.40 32.01
C ASP A 264 21.42 -16.57 33.41
N ASN A 265 20.08 -16.73 33.47
CA ASN A 265 19.30 -16.81 34.74
C ASN A 265 18.60 -18.17 34.94
N GLY A 266 19.23 -19.26 34.49
CA GLY A 266 18.67 -20.60 34.58
C GLY A 266 18.42 -21.07 36.03
N ALA A 267 17.36 -21.85 36.26
CA ALA A 267 17.00 -22.41 37.57
C ALA A 267 18.15 -23.20 38.21
N LEU A 268 18.91 -23.94 37.40
CA LEU A 268 20.10 -24.67 37.83
C LEU A 268 21.18 -23.72 38.41
N TRP A 269 21.48 -22.62 37.72
CA TRP A 269 22.45 -21.62 38.19
C TRP A 269 22.01 -20.95 39.49
N ASN A 270 20.71 -20.68 39.65
CA ASN A 270 20.18 -20.10 40.88
C ASN A 270 20.33 -21.02 42.09
N VAL A 271 20.12 -22.32 41.91
CA VAL A 271 20.29 -23.34 42.98
C VAL A 271 21.77 -23.55 43.30
N VAL A 272 22.62 -23.66 42.28
CA VAL A 272 24.08 -23.86 42.45
C VAL A 272 24.70 -22.68 43.19
N ASN A 273 24.34 -21.44 42.85
CA ASN A 273 24.96 -20.24 43.42
C ASN A 273 24.46 -19.91 44.83
N ASN A 274 23.18 -20.16 45.14
CA ASN A 274 22.59 -19.71 46.41
C ASN A 274 22.48 -20.81 47.48
N LYS A 275 22.63 -22.10 47.12
CA LYS A 275 22.51 -23.28 48.00
C LYS A 275 21.27 -23.22 48.91
N PRO A 276 20.15 -23.87 48.54
CA PRO A 276 18.89 -23.71 49.25
C PRO A 276 18.96 -24.21 50.70
N ARG A 277 18.41 -23.42 51.62
CA ARG A 277 18.37 -23.73 53.07
C ARG A 277 17.22 -24.67 53.44
N ASP A 278 16.13 -24.62 52.68
CA ASP A 278 14.89 -25.33 52.93
C ASP A 278 14.10 -25.53 51.62
N MET A 279 13.07 -26.39 51.66
CA MET A 279 12.26 -26.76 50.49
C MET A 279 11.50 -25.57 49.89
N VAL A 280 11.07 -24.60 50.73
CA VAL A 280 10.39 -23.38 50.26
C VAL A 280 11.38 -22.49 49.53
N HIS A 281 12.59 -22.31 50.06
CA HIS A 281 13.64 -21.55 49.38
C HIS A 281 14.12 -22.23 48.08
N PHE A 282 14.14 -23.57 48.02
CA PHE A 282 14.37 -24.31 46.78
C PHE A 282 13.28 -24.02 45.74
N MET A 283 12.00 -24.07 46.11
CA MET A 283 10.90 -23.74 45.20
C MET A 283 10.94 -22.28 44.75
N GLN A 284 11.29 -21.35 45.65
CA GLN A 284 11.47 -19.94 45.30
C GLN A 284 12.57 -19.75 44.25
N LEU A 285 13.72 -20.41 44.40
CA LEU A 285 14.87 -20.29 43.48
C LEU A 285 14.65 -20.96 42.12
N THR A 286 13.82 -22.01 42.06
CA THR A 286 13.62 -22.83 40.85
C THR A 286 12.34 -22.50 40.08
N VAL A 287 11.27 -22.10 40.76
CA VAL A 287 9.95 -21.92 40.14
C VAL A 287 9.56 -20.44 40.06
N ILE A 288 9.79 -19.66 41.12
CA ILE A 288 9.29 -18.28 41.22
C ILE A 288 10.32 -17.27 40.69
N LEU A 289 11.59 -17.40 41.08
CA LEU A 289 12.64 -16.44 40.75
C LEU A 289 12.97 -16.40 39.25
N PRO A 290 13.12 -17.54 38.53
CA PRO A 290 13.48 -17.51 37.11
C PRO A 290 12.50 -16.74 36.22
N PRO A 291 11.16 -16.93 36.29
CA PRO A 291 10.23 -16.16 35.46
C PRO A 291 10.24 -14.66 35.82
N LEU A 292 10.37 -14.29 37.09
CA LEU A 292 10.43 -12.88 37.50
C LEU A 292 11.69 -12.19 36.98
N VAL A 293 12.86 -12.83 37.11
CA VAL A 293 14.13 -12.31 36.58
C VAL A 293 14.09 -12.25 35.06
N PHE A 294 13.53 -13.26 34.41
CA PHE A 294 13.33 -13.27 32.96
C PHE A 294 12.45 -12.10 32.50
N VAL A 295 11.29 -11.85 33.12
CA VAL A 295 10.41 -10.72 32.76
C VAL A 295 11.14 -9.38 32.91
N LYS A 296 11.94 -9.21 33.98
CA LYS A 296 12.74 -7.98 34.20
C LYS A 296 13.92 -7.87 33.22
N ALA A 297 14.57 -8.97 32.87
CA ALA A 297 15.64 -8.99 31.87
C ALA A 297 15.08 -8.73 30.46
N PHE A 298 13.97 -9.38 30.13
CA PHE A 298 13.24 -9.23 28.87
C PHE A 298 12.74 -7.80 28.66
N SER A 299 12.12 -7.18 29.67
CA SER A 299 11.68 -5.78 29.55
C SER A 299 12.85 -4.82 29.32
N ARG A 300 13.97 -4.99 30.05
CA ARG A 300 15.21 -4.22 29.81
C ARG A 300 15.75 -4.45 28.41
N PHE A 301 15.80 -5.70 27.96
CA PHE A 301 16.24 -6.09 26.63
C PHE A 301 15.36 -5.46 25.54
N CYS A 302 14.04 -5.53 25.67
CA CYS A 302 13.09 -4.89 24.75
C CYS A 302 13.30 -3.38 24.68
N VAL A 303 13.40 -2.69 25.82
CA VAL A 303 13.67 -1.24 25.85
C VAL A 303 15.00 -0.90 25.19
N GLN A 304 16.05 -1.68 25.45
CA GLN A 304 17.36 -1.49 24.83
C GLN A 304 17.32 -1.75 23.32
N ILE A 305 16.63 -2.78 22.86
CA ILE A 305 16.45 -3.05 21.44
C ILE A 305 15.67 -1.93 20.76
N ILE A 306 14.57 -1.49 21.35
CA ILE A 306 13.75 -0.40 20.78
C ILE A 306 14.58 0.87 20.69
N ARG A 307 15.30 1.22 21.75
CA ARG A 307 16.23 2.36 21.74
C ARG A 307 17.32 2.18 20.67
N PHE A 308 17.91 1.00 20.55
CA PHE A 308 18.97 0.71 19.60
C PHE A 308 18.49 0.82 18.13
N ILE A 309 17.33 0.25 17.81
CA ILE A 309 16.77 0.22 16.46
C ILE A 309 16.14 1.57 16.11
N VAL A 310 15.25 2.07 16.95
CA VAL A 310 14.47 3.27 16.66
C VAL A 310 15.30 4.52 16.88
N LEU A 311 15.94 4.68 18.04
CA LEU A 311 16.59 5.95 18.41
C LEU A 311 18.05 6.04 17.96
N GLU A 312 18.80 4.96 18.05
CA GLU A 312 20.23 4.98 17.78
C GLU A 312 20.55 4.68 16.30
N ASN A 313 19.87 3.70 15.70
CA ASN A 313 20.16 3.20 14.36
C ASN A 313 18.90 3.04 13.48
N PRO A 314 18.18 4.13 13.18
CA PRO A 314 16.95 4.07 12.37
C PRO A 314 17.15 3.60 10.94
N ILE A 315 18.40 3.48 10.49
CA ILE A 315 18.73 2.89 9.20
C ILE A 315 18.24 1.44 9.08
N ILE A 316 18.13 0.72 10.21
CA ILE A 316 17.60 -0.63 10.25
C ILE A 316 16.13 -0.60 9.82
N LEU A 317 15.35 0.36 10.33
CA LEU A 317 13.96 0.57 9.92
C LEU A 317 13.86 0.94 8.44
N LEU A 318 14.77 1.79 7.95
CA LEU A 318 14.83 2.15 6.53
C LEU A 318 15.10 0.92 5.64
N ALA A 319 16.05 0.06 6.03
CA ALA A 319 16.38 -1.15 5.28
C ALA A 319 15.22 -2.16 5.28
N VAL A 320 14.56 -2.36 6.43
CA VAL A 320 13.36 -3.21 6.54
C VAL A 320 12.24 -2.67 5.67
N LEU A 321 12.01 -1.36 5.70
CA LEU A 321 10.97 -0.71 4.90
C LEU A 321 11.27 -0.82 3.39
N LEU A 322 12.53 -0.60 2.98
CA LEU A 322 12.96 -0.77 1.60
C LEU A 322 12.77 -2.22 1.12
N MET A 323 13.11 -3.20 1.95
CA MET A 323 12.91 -4.63 1.65
C MET A 323 11.41 -4.95 1.50
N MET A 324 10.57 -4.40 2.38
CA MET A 324 9.13 -4.55 2.31
C MET A 324 8.55 -3.93 1.03
N TRP A 325 9.02 -2.74 0.63
CA TRP A 325 8.60 -2.13 -0.64
C TRP A 325 9.06 -2.91 -1.86
N TRP A 326 10.29 -3.41 -1.85
CA TRP A 326 10.79 -4.26 -2.92
C TRP A 326 9.98 -5.55 -3.04
N TRP A 327 9.65 -6.20 -1.92
CA TRP A 327 8.77 -7.36 -1.89
C TRP A 327 7.36 -7.02 -2.40
N SER A 328 6.78 -5.92 -1.93
CA SER A 328 5.46 -5.46 -2.39
C SER A 328 5.44 -5.19 -3.90
N PHE A 329 6.51 -4.62 -4.45
CA PHE A 329 6.67 -4.41 -5.88
C PHE A 329 6.67 -5.75 -6.64
N LEU A 330 7.45 -6.73 -6.15
CA LEU A 330 7.55 -8.05 -6.75
C LEU A 330 6.19 -8.77 -6.74
N VAL A 331 5.52 -8.84 -5.59
CA VAL A 331 4.19 -9.47 -5.47
C VAL A 331 3.18 -8.78 -6.41
N THR A 332 3.21 -7.45 -6.48
CA THR A 332 2.33 -6.71 -7.40
C THR A 332 2.62 -7.05 -8.85
N SER A 333 3.89 -7.21 -9.21
CA SER A 333 4.30 -7.57 -10.58
C SER A 333 3.89 -9.00 -10.97
N VAL A 334 3.80 -9.91 -10.00
CA VAL A 334 3.43 -11.33 -10.22
C VAL A 334 1.92 -11.53 -10.26
N VAL A 335 1.17 -10.94 -9.32
CA VAL A 335 -0.23 -11.31 -9.04
C VAL A 335 -1.23 -10.30 -9.60
N PHE A 336 -0.87 -9.02 -9.70
CA PHE A 336 -1.83 -7.95 -9.99
C PHE A 336 -1.50 -7.22 -11.29
N HIS A 337 -2.55 -6.69 -11.93
CA HIS A 337 -2.46 -5.87 -13.14
C HIS A 337 -1.91 -6.59 -14.37
N THR A 338 -2.23 -6.04 -15.54
CA THR A 338 -1.63 -6.51 -16.79
C THR A 338 -0.24 -5.91 -16.98
N LEU A 339 0.60 -6.53 -17.83
CA LEU A 339 1.94 -6.02 -18.11
C LEU A 339 1.93 -4.56 -18.61
N THR A 340 0.93 -4.19 -19.42
CA THR A 340 0.81 -2.82 -19.95
C THR A 340 0.51 -1.81 -18.84
N GLU A 341 -0.37 -2.14 -17.90
CA GLU A 341 -0.69 -1.31 -16.73
C GLU A 341 0.55 -1.17 -15.83
N GLN A 342 1.29 -2.26 -15.60
CA GLN A 342 2.53 -2.23 -14.82
C GLN A 342 3.62 -1.38 -15.50
N LEU A 343 3.84 -1.56 -16.80
CA LEU A 343 4.83 -0.81 -17.59
C LEU A 343 4.51 0.69 -17.62
N SER A 344 3.26 1.06 -17.85
CA SER A 344 2.85 2.47 -17.84
C SER A 344 3.07 3.10 -16.46
N GLY A 345 2.70 2.42 -15.36
CA GLY A 345 2.99 2.89 -14.00
C GLY A 345 4.48 3.09 -13.74
N LEU A 346 5.33 2.15 -14.19
CA LEU A 346 6.78 2.26 -14.09
C LEU A 346 7.32 3.45 -14.92
N ILE A 347 6.87 3.61 -16.16
CA ILE A 347 7.28 4.70 -17.06
C ILE A 347 6.97 6.05 -16.40
N PHE A 348 5.73 6.26 -15.94
CA PHE A 348 5.34 7.51 -15.27
C PHE A 348 6.15 7.79 -14.01
N ALA A 349 6.53 6.76 -13.24
CA ALA A 349 7.43 6.96 -12.10
C ALA A 349 8.82 7.41 -12.57
N TYR A 350 9.36 6.79 -13.62
CA TYR A 350 10.69 7.08 -14.16
C TYR A 350 10.80 8.42 -14.89
N LEU A 351 9.70 8.98 -15.41
CA LEU A 351 9.70 10.32 -16.03
C LEU A 351 10.30 11.38 -15.10
N VAL A 352 9.91 11.36 -13.81
CA VAL A 352 10.40 12.32 -12.82
C VAL A 352 11.53 11.71 -11.99
N ALA A 353 11.31 10.55 -11.36
CA ALA A 353 12.32 9.96 -10.48
C ALA A 353 13.58 9.57 -11.26
N GLY A 354 13.42 8.96 -12.44
CA GLY A 354 14.55 8.60 -13.30
C GLY A 354 15.38 9.82 -13.70
N ALA A 355 14.74 10.92 -14.10
CA ALA A 355 15.43 12.17 -14.44
C ALA A 355 16.21 12.75 -13.24
N ILE A 356 15.59 12.81 -12.05
CA ILE A 356 16.23 13.27 -10.81
C ILE A 356 17.46 12.43 -10.49
N TYR A 357 17.34 11.10 -10.49
CA TYR A 357 18.45 10.22 -10.11
C TYR A 357 19.49 10.04 -11.22
N TRP A 358 19.14 10.34 -12.47
CA TRP A 358 20.07 10.38 -13.59
C TRP A 358 20.97 11.62 -13.56
N ASN A 359 20.47 12.82 -13.26
CA ASN A 359 21.28 14.03 -13.23
C ASN A 359 21.07 14.88 -11.96
N ASP A 360 21.23 14.21 -10.84
CA ASP A 360 20.97 14.69 -9.49
C ASP A 360 21.57 16.06 -9.14
N HIS A 361 22.83 16.31 -9.52
CA HIS A 361 23.46 17.60 -9.24
C HIS A 361 22.84 18.74 -10.07
N TRP A 362 22.75 18.57 -11.38
CA TRP A 362 22.21 19.60 -12.28
C TRP A 362 20.74 19.89 -12.00
N PHE A 363 19.93 18.85 -11.77
CA PHE A 363 18.50 19.01 -11.54
C PHE A 363 18.23 19.83 -10.28
N ILE A 364 18.92 19.49 -9.20
CA ILE A 364 18.71 20.16 -7.91
C ILE A 364 19.29 21.57 -7.93
N ASP A 365 20.46 21.77 -8.53
CA ASP A 365 21.04 23.12 -8.67
C ASP A 365 20.16 24.02 -9.55
N SER A 366 19.43 23.46 -10.53
CA SER A 366 18.48 24.21 -11.36
C SER A 366 17.17 24.50 -10.62
N ALA A 367 16.67 23.55 -9.82
CA ALA A 367 15.44 23.75 -9.02
C ALA A 367 15.63 24.71 -7.83
N MET A 368 16.87 24.96 -7.40
CA MET A 368 17.22 25.89 -6.33
C MET A 368 17.53 27.31 -6.81
N ARG A 369 17.67 27.52 -8.13
CA ARG A 369 17.79 28.85 -8.75
C ARG A 369 16.40 29.36 -9.07
#